data_AF-A0A1G7V8V0-F1
#
_entry.id   AF-A0A1G7V8V0-F1
#
_cell.length_a   1.000
_cell.length_b   1.000
_cell.length_c   1.000
_cell.angle_alpha   90.00
_cell.angle_beta   90.00
_cell.angle_gamma   90.00
#
_symmetry.space_group_name_H-M   'P 1'
#
loop_
_entity.id
_entity.type
_entity.pdbx_description
1 polymer ?
#
loop_
_entity_poly.entity_id
_entity_poly.type
_entity_poly.pdbx_seq_one_letter_code
_entity_poly.pdbx_strand_id
1 'polypeptide(L)' 'MSIVAAVLLAASVLFGIGALAWMVAKKEPFYGVVGLVTLCVPSSLFAVLYLTLA' A
#
# COMPACT_ATOMS: atom_id res chain seq x y z
N MET A 1 16.63 -11.54 -0.41
CA MET A 1 16.08 -10.17 -0.29
C MET A 1 14.79 -9.95 -1.11
N SER A 2 14.56 -10.59 -2.26
CA SER A 2 13.37 -10.28 -3.10
C SER A 2 12.03 -10.87 -2.63
N ILE A 3 12.00 -12.05 -2.00
CA ILE A 3 10.72 -12.71 -1.65
C ILE A 3 9.99 -11.96 -0.53
N VAL A 4 10.71 -11.57 0.52
CA VAL A 4 10.12 -10.83 1.66
C VAL A 4 9.57 -9.48 1.18
N ALA A 5 10.31 -8.78 0.32
CA ALA A 5 9.86 -7.54 -0.31
C ALA A 5 8.61 -7.73 -1.18
N ALA A 6 8.56 -8.80 -1.99
CA ALA A 6 7.41 -9.11 -2.82
C ALA A 6 6.16 -9.45 -1.99
N VAL A 7 6.32 -10.18 -0.88
CA VAL A 7 5.21 -10.50 0.04
C VAL A 7 4.70 -9.25 0.75
N LEU A 8 5.59 -8.36 1.21
CA LEU A 8 5.21 -7.07 1.81
C LEU A 8 4.49 -6.18 0.81
N LEU A 9 4.96 -6.12 -0.44
CA LEU A 9 4.31 -5.39 -1.51
C LEU A 9 2.90 -5.94 -1.75
N ALA A 10 2.77 -7.27 -1.93
CA ALA A 10 1.48 -7.93 -2.13
C ALA A 10 0.51 -7.69 -0.97
N ALA A 11 0.98 -7.77 0.28
CA ALA A 11 0.18 -7.50 1.47
C ALA A 11 -0.31 -6.05 1.51
N SER A 12 0.56 -5.09 1.19
CA SER A 12 0.18 -3.66 1.16
C SER A 12 -0.84 -3.34 0.08
N VAL A 13 -0.73 -3.96 -1.10
CA VAL A 13 -1.70 -3.82 -2.20
C VAL A 13 -3.05 -4.42 -1.82
N LEU A 14 -3.08 -5.63 -1.27
CA LEU A 14 -4.31 -6.28 -0.82
C LEU A 14 -5.00 -5.46 0.28
N PHE A 15 -4.24 -4.93 1.22
CA PHE A 15 -4.77 -4.09 2.30
C PHE A 15 -5.30 -2.75 1.78
N GLY A 16 -4.56 -2.08 0.88
CA GLY A 16 -4.97 -0.83 0.27
C GLY A 16 -6.27 -0.96 -0.54
N ILE A 17 -6.39 -2.03 -1.34
CA ILE A 17 -7.62 -2.35 -2.09
C ILE A 17 -8.77 -2.68 -1.12
N GLY A 18 -8.51 -3.46 -0.06
CA GLY A 18 -9.52 -3.81 0.95
C GLY A 18 -10.06 -2.58 1.68
N ALA A 19 -9.20 -1.63 2.04
CA ALA A 19 -9.57 -0.36 2.66
C ALA A 19 -10.36 0.54 1.68
N LEU A 20 -9.98 0.60 0.40
CA LEU A 20 -10.80 1.28 -0.63
C LEU A 20 -12.16 0.63 -0.82
N ALA A 21 -12.25 -0.71 -0.83
CA ALA A 21 -13.51 -1.42 -0.94
C ALA A 21 -14.41 -1.13 0.28
N TRP A 22 -13.81 -1.00 1.47
CA TRP A 22 -14.53 -0.61 2.68
C TRP A 22 -15.02 0.84 2.67
N MET A 23 -14.30 1.76 2.03
CA MET A 23 -14.80 3.11 1.76
C MET A 23 -16.12 3.06 0.99
N VAL A 24 -16.20 2.22 -0.05
CA VAL A 24 -17.40 2.06 -0.87
C VAL A 24 -18.53 1.41 -0.06
N ALA A 25 -18.23 0.36 0.71
CA ALA A 25 -19.22 -0.38 1.48
C ALA A 25 -19.82 0.45 2.62
N LYS A 26 -19.00 1.22 3.33
CA LYS A 26 -19.44 2.04 4.48
C LYS A 26 -19.79 3.48 4.13
N LYS A 27 -19.49 3.92 2.91
CA LYS A 27 -19.58 5.33 2.47
C LYS A 27 -18.79 6.30 3.36
N GLU A 28 -17.76 5.79 4.04
CA GLU A 28 -16.92 6.56 4.94
C GLU A 28 -15.59 6.88 4.23
N PRO A 29 -15.29 8.17 3.96
CA PRO A 29 -14.10 8.56 3.18
C PRO A 29 -12.79 8.25 3.90
N PHE A 30 -12.83 8.10 5.22
CA PHE A 30 -11.68 7.75 6.04
C PHE A 30 -10.98 6.47 5.58
N TYR A 31 -11.75 5.42 5.22
CA TYR A 31 -11.17 4.16 4.74
C TYR A 31 -10.48 4.32 3.38
N GLY A 32 -10.93 5.26 2.54
CA GLY A 32 -10.28 5.59 1.28
C GLY A 32 -8.92 6.23 1.49
N VAL A 33 -8.83 7.17 2.44
CA VAL A 33 -7.56 7.82 2.82
C VAL A 33 -6.58 6.81 3.38
N VAL A 34 -7.04 5.94 4.30
CA VAL A 34 -6.20 4.87 4.86
C VAL A 34 -5.70 3.93 3.77
N GLY A 35 -6.55 3.51 2.84
CA GLY A 35 -6.15 2.66 1.71
C GLY A 35 -5.12 3.32 0.80
N LEU A 36 -5.32 4.59 0.44
CA LEU A 36 -4.38 5.37 -0.38
C LEU A 36 -3.02 5.55 0.30
N VAL A 37 -2.99 5.91 1.57
CA VAL A 37 -1.74 6.06 2.34
C VAL A 37 -1.01 4.72 2.42
N THR A 38 -1.73 3.64 2.67
CA THR A 38 -1.13 2.30 2.78
C THR A 38 -0.60 1.78 1.45
N LEU A 39 -1.13 2.24 0.32
CA LEU A 39 -0.59 1.97 -1.01
C LEU A 39 0.61 2.87 -1.35
N CYS A 40 0.50 4.17 -1.14
CA CYS A 40 1.48 5.15 -1.62
C CYS A 40 2.75 5.21 -0.76
N VAL A 41 2.65 5.10 0.56
CA VAL A 41 3.80 5.24 1.48
C VAL A 41 4.83 4.10 1.35
N PRO A 42 4.45 2.81 1.40
CA PRO A 42 5.44 1.75 1.22
C PRO A 42 6.00 1.73 -0.20
N SER A 43 5.20 2.11 -1.21
CA SER A 43 5.65 2.19 -2.60
C SER A 43 6.71 3.29 -2.80
N SER A 44 6.54 4.46 -2.19
CA SER A 44 7.52 5.55 -2.27
C SER A 44 8.80 5.22 -1.50
N LEU A 45 8.68 4.61 -0.31
CA LEU A 45 9.82 4.10 0.45
C LEU A 45 10.60 3.04 -0.33
N PHE A 46 9.92 2.11 -0.98
CA PHE A 46 10.57 1.11 -1.84
C PHE A 46 11.28 1.74 -3.03
N ALA A 47 10.67 2.74 -3.68
CA ALA A 47 11.26 3.44 -4.82
C ALA A 47 12.52 4.22 -4.41
N VAL A 48 12.50 4.91 -3.27
CA VAL A 48 13.66 5.64 -2.74
C VAL A 48 14.79 4.68 -2.36
N LEU A 49 14.47 3.60 -1.64
CA LEU A 49 15.46 2.58 -1.27
C LEU A 49 16.08 1.92 -2.50
N TYR A 50 15.29 1.62 -3.52
CA TYR A 50 15.80 1.09 -4.78
C TYR A 50 16.73 2.07 -5.48
N LEU A 51 16.36 3.35 -5.56
CA LEU A 51 17.20 4.40 -6.18
C LEU A 51 18.47 4.73 -5.40
N THR A 52 18.53 4.48 -4.09
CA THR A 52 19.73 4.71 -3.26
C THR A 52 20.66 3.50 -3.19
N LEU A 53 20.15 2.29 -3.47
CA LEU A 53 20.92 1.04 -3.52
C LEU A 53 21.37 0.66 -4.94
N ALA A 54 20.81 1.30 -5.98
CA ALA A 54 21.20 1.16 -7.38
C ALA A 54 22.34 2.12 -7.74
#